data_AF-A0A4R7BYI4-F1
#
_entry.id   AF-A0A4R7BYI4-F1
#
_cell.length_a   1.000
_cell.length_b   1.000
_cell.length_c   1.000
_cell.angle_alpha   90.00
_cell.angle_beta   90.00
_cell.angle_gamma   90.00
#
_symmetry.space_group_name_H-M   'P 1'
#
loop_
_entity.id
_entity.type
_entity.pdbx_description
1 polymer ?
#
loop_
_entity_poly.entity_id
_entity_poly.type
_entity_poly.pdbx_seq_one_letter_code
_entity_poly.pdbx_strand_id
1 'polypeptide(L)' 'MSWRAITEDDKDGRRLVVAGGTYVRGNRLILPQLFPSMVAWDGQDWLICDNEGEKAVIRNPKRALDLPEG' A
#
# COMPACT_ATOMS: atom_id res chain seq x y z
N MET A 1 2.35 10.24 14.73
CA MET A 1 2.67 9.47 13.51
C MET A 1 3.04 10.45 12.40
N SER A 2 4.13 10.19 11.68
CA SER A 2 4.61 11.03 10.58
C SER A 2 4.88 10.18 9.35
N TRP A 3 4.64 10.74 8.16
CA TRP A 3 5.00 10.07 6.91
C TRP A 3 6.52 9.88 6.81
N ARG A 4 6.93 8.67 6.41
CA ARG A 4 8.33 8.32 6.11
C ARG A 4 8.47 7.79 4.69
N ALA A 5 9.70 7.70 4.17
CA ALA A 5 9.92 7.10 2.87
C ALA A 5 9.61 5.60 2.92
N ILE A 6 8.94 5.05 1.90
CA ILE A 6 8.65 3.60 1.87
C ILE A 6 9.92 2.74 1.82
N THR A 7 11.05 3.31 1.37
CA THR A 7 12.34 2.60 1.32
C THR A 7 12.88 2.28 2.70
N GLU A 8 12.39 2.96 3.74
CA GLU A 8 12.69 2.68 5.13
C GLU A 8 11.80 1.57 5.71
N ASP A 9 10.86 1.03 4.93
CA ASP A 9 9.98 -0.06 5.35
C ASP A 9 10.62 -1.44 5.18
N ASP A 10 10.56 -2.21 6.26
CA ASP A 10 11.14 -3.53 6.45
C ASP A 10 10.29 -4.67 5.89
N LYS A 11 9.06 -4.40 5.42
CA LYS A 11 8.20 -5.36 4.71
C LYS A 11 7.95 -6.64 5.52
N ASP A 12 7.72 -6.48 6.81
CA ASP A 12 7.52 -7.55 7.79
C ASP A 12 6.09 -8.16 7.79
N GLY A 13 5.28 -7.84 6.78
CA GLY A 13 3.89 -8.29 6.68
C GLY A 13 2.90 -7.50 7.54
N ARG A 14 3.34 -6.43 8.24
CA ARG A 14 2.43 -5.55 8.96
C ARG A 14 1.57 -4.70 8.05
N ARG A 15 0.49 -4.17 8.63
CA ARG A 15 -0.38 -3.21 7.96
C ARG A 15 0.12 -1.80 8.18
N LEU A 16 0.06 -1.00 7.12
CA LEU A 16 0.47 0.40 7.12
C LEU A 16 -0.33 1.18 6.07
N VAL A 17 -0.30 2.50 6.13
CA VAL A 17 -0.89 3.35 5.08
C VAL A 17 0.21 3.79 4.12
N VAL A 18 0.03 3.57 2.82
CA VAL A 18 0.94 4.09 1.78
C VAL A 18 0.32 5.22 0.97
N ALA A 19 1.19 6.11 0.48
CA ALA A 19 0.84 7.17 -0.45
C ALA A 19 1.83 7.26 -1.64
N GLY A 20 1.31 7.67 -2.79
CA GLY A 20 2.01 7.73 -4.07
C GLY A 20 2.05 6.39 -4.82
N GLY A 21 2.52 6.43 -6.07
CA GLY A 21 2.61 5.25 -6.91
C GLY A 21 1.35 5.00 -7.73
N THR A 22 1.05 3.74 -7.99
CA THR A 22 0.02 3.31 -8.95
C THR A 22 -0.87 2.26 -8.34
N TYR A 23 -2.17 2.52 -8.35
CA TYR A 23 -3.21 1.54 -8.07
C TYR A 23 -3.37 0.59 -9.26
N VAL A 24 -3.31 -0.71 -8.99
CA VAL A 24 -3.50 -1.77 -9.98
C VAL A 24 -4.58 -2.73 -9.48
N ARG A 25 -5.67 -2.87 -10.24
CA ARG A 25 -6.72 -3.86 -9.98
C ARG A 25 -6.83 -4.83 -11.14
N GLY A 26 -6.54 -6.11 -10.86
CA GLY A 26 -6.38 -7.13 -11.89
C GLY A 26 -5.38 -6.70 -12.98
N ASN A 27 -5.63 -7.11 -14.22
CA ASN A 27 -4.83 -6.70 -15.40
C ASN A 27 -5.44 -5.53 -16.19
N ARG A 28 -6.48 -4.86 -15.68
CA ARG A 28 -7.31 -3.95 -16.50
C ARG A 28 -7.23 -2.49 -16.10
N LEU A 29 -6.96 -2.17 -14.83
CA LEU A 29 -6.98 -0.79 -14.36
C LEU A 29 -5.66 -0.42 -13.70
N ILE A 30 -4.96 0.54 -14.30
CA ILE A 30 -3.70 1.09 -13.83
C ILE A 30 -3.89 2.60 -13.73
N LEU A 31 -3.95 3.12 -12.50
CA LEU A 31 -4.21 4.54 -12.24
C LEU A 31 -3.22 5.10 -11.20
N PRO A 32 -2.85 6.38 -11.27
CA PRO A 32 -2.15 7.03 -10.17
C PRO A 32 -2.92 6.86 -8.85
N GLN A 33 -2.22 6.62 -7.74
CA GLN A 33 -2.87 6.56 -6.44
C GLN A 33 -3.37 7.98 -6.05
N LEU A 34 -4.69 8.17 -6.03
CA LEU A 34 -5.30 9.46 -5.70
C LEU A 34 -5.42 9.71 -4.18
N PHE A 35 -5.55 8.63 -3.40
CA PHE A 35 -5.75 8.71 -1.95
C PHE A 35 -4.85 7.68 -1.25
N PRO A 36 -4.33 7.99 -0.03
CA PRO A 36 -3.62 7.02 0.77
C PRO A 36 -4.45 5.76 1.01
N SER A 37 -3.80 4.60 1.04
CA SER A 37 -4.47 3.31 1.15
C SER A 37 -3.81 2.46 2.21
N MET A 38 -4.60 1.76 3.01
CA MET A 38 -4.10 0.76 3.93
C MET A 38 -3.68 -0.47 3.15
N VAL A 39 -2.45 -0.91 3.34
CA VAL A 39 -1.86 -2.06 2.65
C VAL A 39 -1.17 -2.99 3.63
N ALA A 40 -0.95 -4.24 3.19
CA ALA A 40 -0.06 -5.20 3.81
C ALA A 40 0.94 -5.73 2.77
N TRP A 41 2.14 -6.09 3.20
CA TRP A 41 3.10 -6.78 2.35
C TRP A 41 2.79 -8.28 2.31
N ASP A 42 2.68 -8.87 1.12
CA ASP A 42 2.43 -10.32 0.97
C ASP A 42 3.67 -11.16 0.65
N GLY A 43 4.86 -10.54 0.67
CA GLY A 43 6.11 -11.15 0.24
C GLY A 43 6.56 -10.66 -1.15
N GLN A 44 5.65 -10.09 -1.95
CA GLN A 44 5.95 -9.64 -3.31
C GLN A 44 5.40 -8.25 -3.62
N ASP A 45 4.17 -7.96 -3.21
CA ASP A 45 3.42 -6.76 -3.55
C ASP A 45 2.76 -6.13 -2.32
N TRP A 46 2.50 -4.82 -2.39
CA TRP A 46 1.67 -4.11 -1.41
C TRP A 46 0.19 -4.32 -1.73
N LEU A 47 -0.46 -5.23 -0.99
CA LEU A 47 -1.86 -5.55 -1.17
C LEU A 47 -2.74 -4.59 -0.40
N ILE A 48 -3.76 -4.02 -1.05
CA ILE A 48 -4.72 -3.14 -0.39
C ILE A 48 -5.67 -3.96 0.48
N CYS A 49 -5.79 -3.58 1.75
CA CYS A 49 -6.55 -4.34 2.75
C CYS A 49 -8.08 -4.17 2.67
N ASP A 50 -8.59 -3.16 1.95
CA ASP A 50 -10.01 -2.81 1.91
C ASP A 50 -10.84 -3.52 0.83
N ASN A 51 -10.23 -4.40 0.03
CA ASN A 51 -10.93 -4.99 -1.11
C ASN A 51 -11.61 -6.32 -0.73
N GLU A 52 -12.94 -6.29 -0.68
CA GLU A 52 -13.81 -7.48 -0.67
C GLU A 52 -13.91 -8.18 -2.05
N GLY A 53 -13.10 -7.79 -3.05
CA GLY A 53 -13.16 -8.27 -4.43
C GLY A 53 -11.81 -8.69 -5.01
N GLU A 54 -11.59 -8.48 -6.32
CA GLU A 54 -10.29 -8.75 -6.97
C GLU A 54 -9.14 -8.08 -6.21
N LYS A 55 -8.07 -8.85 -5.95
CA LYS A 55 -6.86 -8.33 -5.30
C LYS A 55 -6.37 -7.08 -6.02
N ALA A 56 -6.29 -5.98 -5.28
CA ALA A 56 -5.73 -4.73 -5.75
C ALA A 56 -4.40 -4.46 -5.04
N VAL A 57 -3.45 -3.91 -5.79
CA VAL A 57 -2.09 -3.65 -5.31
C VAL A 57 -1.69 -2.19 -5.54
N ILE A 58 -0.83 -1.67 -4.67
CA ILE A 58 -0.13 -0.41 -4.91
C ILE A 58 1.29 -0.72 -5.37
N ARG A 59 1.63 -0.29 -6.59
CA ARG A 59 3.00 -0.38 -7.12
C ARG A 59 3.76 0.91 -6.93
N ASN A 60 5.05 0.78 -6.60
CA ASN A 60 5.97 1.89 -6.40
C ASN A 60 5.43 3.00 -5.47
N PRO A 61 4.83 2.67 -4.30
CA PRO A 61 4.48 3.69 -3.32
C PRO A 61 5.69 4.52 -2.95
N LYS A 62 5.48 5.73 -2.42
CA LYS A 62 6.56 6.67 -2.11
C LYS A 62 6.70 6.89 -0.62
N ARG A 63 5.59 6.91 0.10
CA ARG A 63 5.56 7.20 1.53
C ARG A 63 4.76 6.15 2.27
N ALA A 64 5.15 5.90 3.51
CA ALA A 64 4.46 5.04 4.47
C ALA A 64 4.13 5.82 5.74
N LEU A 65 3.05 5.40 6.39
CA LEU A 65 2.63 5.85 7.70
C LEU A 65 2.23 4.61 8.50
N ASP A 66 2.88 4.40 9.64
CA ASP A 66 2.54 3.31 10.54
C ASP A 66 1.13 3.53 11.12
N LEU A 67 0.39 2.44 11.28
CA LEU A 67 -0.91 2.50 11.96
C LEU A 67 -0.68 2.73 13.47
N PRO A 68 -1.61 3.42 14.16
CA PRO A 68 -1.56 3.51 15.61
C PRO A 68 -1.59 2.11 16.21
N GLU A 69 -0.71 1.84 17.19
CA GLU A 69 -0.89 0.70 18.08
C GLU A 69 -2.17 0.96 18.89
N GLY A 70 -3.14 0.04 18.76
CA GLY A 70 -4.38 0.05 19.52
C GLY A 70 -4.21 -0.54 20.91
#